data_AF-A0A945YX47-F1
#
_entry.id   AF-A0A945YX47-F1
#
_cell.length_a   1.000
_cell.length_b   1.000
_cell.length_c   1.000
_cell.angle_alpha   90.00
_cell.angle_beta   90.00
_cell.angle_gamma   90.00
#
_symmetry.space_group_name_H-M   'P 1'
#
loop_
_entity.id
_entity.type
_entity.pdbx_description
1 polymer ?
#
loop_
_entity_poly.entity_id
_entity_poly.type
_entity_poly.pdbx_seq_one_letter_code
_entity_poly.pdbx_strand_id
1 'polypeptide(L)' 'SADISTYNDHRMAMSFSLLGLRTKGIRIKNPECVEKTFPDFFERLEKLYH' A
#
# COMPACT_ATOMS: atom_id res chain seq x y z
N SER A 1 7.25 2.45 14.90
CA SER A 1 6.76 1.97 13.60
C SER A 1 5.63 0.99 13.83
N ALA A 2 4.67 0.92 12.91
CA ALA A 2 3.56 -0.03 12.95
C ALA A 2 3.60 -0.93 11.72
N ASP A 3 3.41 -2.24 11.93
CA ASP A 3 3.28 -3.22 10.87
C ASP A 3 1.80 -3.52 10.62
N ILE A 4 1.35 -3.30 9.40
CA ILE A 4 -0.05 -3.43 9.00
C ILE A 4 -0.23 -4.74 8.24
N SER A 5 -1.01 -5.66 8.81
CA SER A 5 -1.45 -6.87 8.11
C SER A 5 -2.57 -6.54 7.11
N THR A 6 -2.45 -7.02 5.87
CA THR A 6 -3.45 -6.80 4.82
C THR A 6 -4.54 -7.86 4.80
N TYR A 7 -4.30 -9.03 5.41
CA TYR A 7 -5.22 -10.18 5.38
C TYR A 7 -5.61 -10.60 3.95
N ASN A 8 -4.67 -10.44 2.99
CA ASN A 8 -4.86 -10.64 1.56
C ASN A 8 -5.95 -9.75 0.93
N ASP A 9 -6.30 -8.63 1.57
CA ASP A 9 -7.21 -7.63 1.03
C ASP A 9 -6.43 -6.47 0.37
N HIS A 10 -6.51 -6.39 -0.95
CA HIS A 10 -5.93 -5.32 -1.76
C HIS A 10 -6.36 -3.92 -1.29
N ARG A 11 -7.58 -3.77 -0.77
CA ARG A 11 -8.10 -2.47 -0.32
C ARG A 11 -7.40 -2.01 0.96
N MET A 12 -7.05 -2.95 1.84
CA MET A 12 -6.24 -2.64 3.04
C MET A 12 -4.87 -2.15 2.61
N ALA A 13 -4.19 -2.87 1.71
CA ALA A 13 -2.89 -2.45 1.19
C ALA A 13 -2.95 -1.03 0.59
N MET A 14 -3.87 -0.78 -0.36
CA MET A 14 -3.99 0.54 -1.01
C MET A 14 -4.32 1.67 -0.03
N SER A 15 -5.25 1.44 0.92
CA SER A 15 -5.66 2.47 1.89
C SER A 15 -4.50 2.90 2.79
N PHE A 16 -3.74 1.93 3.30
CA PHE A 16 -2.58 2.23 4.15
C PHE A 16 -1.38 2.78 3.36
N SER A 17 -1.28 2.51 2.05
CA SER A 17 -0.27 3.17 1.20
C SER A 17 -0.50 4.68 1.14
N LEU A 18 -1.76 5.11 1.00
CA LEU A 18 -2.11 6.54 1.03
C LEU A 18 -1.83 7.17 2.39
N LEU A 19 -2.14 6.46 3.49
CA LEU A 19 -1.79 6.95 4.83
C LEU A 19 -0.27 7.09 5.02
N GLY A 20 0.51 6.17 4.45
CA GLY A 20 1.97 6.18 4.49
C GLY A 20 2.61 7.43 3.86
N LEU A 21 1.92 8.11 2.94
CA LEU A 21 2.38 9.38 2.35
C LEU A 21 2.43 10.54 3.37
N ARG A 22 1.66 10.46 4.46
CA ARG A 22 1.57 11.51 5.48
C ARG A 22 2.12 11.09 6.84
N THR A 23 2.11 9.79 7.13
CA THR A 23 2.52 9.25 8.42
C THR A 23 3.77 8.39 8.29
N LYS A 24 4.87 8.83 8.90
CA LYS A 24 6.12 8.06 8.95
C LYS A 24 5.94 6.76 9.76
N GLY A 25 6.63 5.70 9.33
CA GLY A 25 6.77 4.47 10.11
C GLY A 25 5.63 3.46 9.94
N ILE A 26 4.81 3.59 8.90
CA ILE A 26 3.87 2.55 8.42
C ILE A 26 4.65 1.54 7.56
N ARG A 27 4.52 0.25 7.86
CA ARG A 27 5.00 -0.85 6.99
C ARG A 27 3.84 -1.77 6.66
N ILE A 28 3.55 -1.96 5.38
CA ILE A 28 2.45 -2.81 4.91
C ILE A 28 3.02 -4.22 4.65
N LYS A 29 2.40 -5.24 5.25
CA LYS A 29 2.74 -6.65 5.02
C LYS A 29 1.93 -7.20 3.84
N ASN A 30 2.56 -7.99 2.97
CA ASN A 30 1.94 -8.48 1.72
C ASN A 30 1.30 -7.35 0.89
N PRO A 31 2.08 -6.30 0.51
CA PRO A 31 1.59 -5.26 -0.38
C PRO A 31 1.22 -5.78 -1.78
N GLU A 32 1.81 -6.88 -2.24
CA GLU A 32 1.58 -7.52 -3.54
C GLU A 32 0.14 -8.00 -3.74
N CYS A 33 -0.66 -8.15 -2.66
CA CYS A 33 -2.08 -8.50 -2.79
C CYS A 33 -2.90 -7.51 -3.64
N VAL A 34 -2.40 -6.30 -3.90
CA VAL A 34 -2.99 -5.32 -4.83
C VAL A 34 -3.08 -5.85 -6.27
N GLU A 35 -2.17 -6.74 -6.67
CA GLU A 35 -2.09 -7.31 -8.02
C GLU A 35 -3.36 -8.03 -8.45
N LYS A 36 -4.18 -8.48 -7.49
CA LYS A 36 -5.50 -9.05 -7.77
C LYS A 36 -6.40 -8.14 -8.61
N THR A 37 -6.26 -6.83 -8.45
CA THR A 37 -7.16 -5.83 -9.07
C THR A 37 -6.44 -4.66 -9.71
N PHE A 38 -5.22 -4.33 -9.26
CA PHE A 38 -4.46 -3.18 -9.72
C PHE A 38 -2.95 -3.47 -9.71
N PRO A 39 -2.45 -4.28 -10.67
CA PRO A 39 -1.06 -4.75 -10.71
C PRO A 39 0.02 -3.66 -10.70
N ASP A 40 -0.25 -2.50 -11.30
CA ASP A 40 0.68 -1.38 -11.40
C ASP A 40 0.43 -0.30 -10.33
N PHE A 41 -0.31 -0.61 -9.25
CA PHE A 41 -0.71 0.36 -8.22
C PHE A 41 0.47 1.16 -7.64
N PHE A 42 1.55 0.49 -7.21
CA PHE A 42 2.69 1.17 -6.57
C PHE A 42 3.50 1.99 -7.57
N GLU A 43 3.66 1.53 -8.81
CA GLU A 43 4.30 2.30 -9.88
C GLU A 43 3.51 3.59 -10.18
N ARG A 44 2.17 3.48 -10.23
CA ARG A 44 1.27 4.64 -10.40
C ARG A 44 1.36 5.60 -9.24
N LEU A 45 1.36 5.07 -8.01
CA LEU A 45 1.45 5.86 -6.80
C LEU A 45 2.78 6.63 -6.74
N GLU A 46 3.88 5.96 -7.08
CA GLU A 46 5.20 6.58 -7.20
C GLU A 46 5.19 7.73 -8.20
N LYS A 47 4.66 7.53 -9.43
CA LYS A 47 4.54 8.57 -10.46
C LYS A 47 3.72 9.80 -10.04
N LEU A 48 2.82 9.68 -9.06
CA LEU A 48 1.98 10.79 -8.58
C LEU A 48 2.60 11.57 -7.41
N TYR A 49 3.50 10.94 -6.65
CA TYR A 49 4.02 11.48 -5.39
C TYR A 49 5.56 11.54 -5.34
N HIS A 50 6.24 11.21 -6.44
CA HIS A 50 7.64 11.55 -6.68
C HIS A 50 7.81 12.86 -7.44
#